data_AF-A0A5S4FKR3-F1
#
_entry.id   AF-A0A5S4FKR3-F1
#
_cell.length_a   1.000
_cell.length_b   1.000
_cell.length_c   1.000
_cell.angle_alpha   90.00
_cell.angle_beta   90.00
_cell.angle_gamma   90.00
#
_symmetry.space_group_name_H-M   'P 1'
#
loop_
_entity.id
_entity.type
_entity.pdbx_description
1 polymer ?
#
loop_
_entity_poly.entity_id
_entity_poly.type
_entity_poly.pdbx_seq_one_letter_code
_entity_poly.pdbx_strand_id
1 'polypeptide(L)'
;MTQPPAAAAVLPPYSALEPTCAKCGWIGATLQYRPARGPLVLPWNHNRVVDVARPERLARHCTSCGYHWDEALLDAPPTVPAADAHEGQADEEGRS
;
A
#
# COMPACT_ATOMS: atom_id res chain seq x y z
N MET A 1 -12.33 -19.56 12.30
CA MET A 1 -11.36 -18.47 12.54
C MET A 1 -11.57 -17.47 11.42
N THR A 2 -12.26 -16.36 11.70
CA THR A 2 -12.65 -15.35 10.72
C THR A 2 -11.41 -14.55 10.35
N GLN A 3 -10.87 -14.78 9.15
CA GLN A 3 -9.78 -13.97 8.61
C GLN A 3 -10.34 -12.54 8.41
N PRO A 4 -9.78 -11.51 9.05
CA PRO A 4 -10.27 -10.15 8.84
C PRO A 4 -10.14 -9.83 7.34
N PRO A 5 -11.16 -9.20 6.73
CA PRO A 5 -11.11 -8.83 5.33
C PRO A 5 -9.84 -8.02 5.11
N ALA A 6 -9.10 -8.36 4.05
CA ALA A 6 -7.87 -7.68 3.67
C ALA A 6 -8.16 -6.18 3.64
N ALA A 7 -7.75 -5.47 4.68
CA ALA A 7 -7.90 -4.02 4.74
C ALA A 7 -7.18 -3.49 3.51
N ALA A 8 -7.95 -2.94 2.56
CA ALA A 8 -7.38 -2.14 1.49
C ALA A 8 -6.38 -1.20 2.16
N ALA A 9 -5.12 -1.26 1.72
CA ALA A 9 -3.97 -0.77 2.50
C ALA A 9 -3.96 0.76 2.56
N VAL A 10 -4.83 1.33 3.40
CA VAL A 10 -4.84 2.75 3.73
C VAL A 10 -3.59 3.00 4.56
N LEU A 11 -2.66 3.77 3.98
CA LEU A 11 -1.45 4.16 4.68
C LEU A 11 -1.81 5.13 5.81
N PRO A 12 -1.17 5.02 6.99
CA PRO A 12 -1.36 6.00 8.05
C PRO A 12 -0.90 7.38 7.56
N PRO A 13 -1.51 8.47 8.07
CA PRO A 13 -1.09 9.82 7.70
C PRO A 13 0.35 10.10 8.12
N TYR A 14 0.97 11.08 7.46
CA TYR A 14 2.31 11.56 7.82
C TYR A 14 2.37 11.98 9.29
N SER A 15 3.31 11.42 10.04
CA SER A 15 3.37 11.56 11.50
C SER A 15 4.38 12.61 11.99
N ALA A 16 4.62 13.68 11.21
CA ALA A 16 5.64 14.72 11.44
C ALA A 16 7.10 14.28 11.19
N LEU A 17 8.03 15.25 11.23
CA LEU A 17 9.43 15.03 10.83
C LEU A 17 10.15 14.03 11.75
N GLU A 18 9.93 14.14 13.05
CA GLU A 18 10.57 13.33 14.11
C GLU A 18 9.53 12.48 14.84
N PRO A 19 9.05 11.39 14.24
CA PRO A 19 8.03 10.56 14.88
C PRO A 19 8.62 9.66 15.96
N THR A 20 7.79 9.37 16.96
CA THR A 20 8.06 8.35 17.96
C THR A 20 7.84 6.96 17.37
N CYS A 21 8.81 6.06 17.50
CA CYS A 21 8.68 4.70 17.04
C CYS A 21 7.58 3.95 17.80
N ALA A 22 6.58 3.41 17.08
CA ALA A 22 5.49 2.63 17.67
C ALA A 22 5.96 1.32 18.36
N LYS A 23 7.17 0.84 18.05
CA LYS A 23 7.71 -0.42 18.62
C LYS A 23 8.55 -0.20 19.88
N CYS A 24 9.45 0.78 19.88
CA CYS A 24 10.41 0.98 20.99
C CYS A 24 10.30 2.33 21.70
N GLY A 25 9.44 3.24 21.23
CA GLY A 25 9.28 4.57 21.83
C GLY A 25 10.42 5.56 21.56
N TRP A 26 11.45 5.16 20.80
CA TRP A 26 12.55 6.07 20.43
C TRP A 26 12.08 7.17 19.48
N ILE A 27 12.53 8.40 19.71
CA ILE A 27 12.30 9.55 18.82
C ILE A 27 13.45 9.59 17.81
N GLY A 28 13.14 9.23 16.57
CA GLY A 28 14.13 9.17 15.50
C GLY A 28 13.84 8.06 14.51
N ALA A 29 13.41 8.45 13.32
CA ALA A 29 13.27 7.56 12.19
C ALA A 29 13.66 8.29 10.91
N THR A 30 14.44 7.61 10.06
CA THR A 30 14.77 8.15 8.74
C THR A 30 13.53 8.10 7.86
N LEU A 31 13.34 9.15 7.06
CA LEU A 31 12.24 9.28 6.11
C LEU A 31 12.78 9.07 4.68
N GLN A 32 12.16 8.17 3.93
CA GLN A 32 12.51 7.92 2.53
C GLN A 32 11.25 7.94 1.66
N TYR A 33 11.24 8.79 0.64
CA TYR A 33 10.23 8.76 -0.39
C TYR A 33 10.32 7.48 -1.25
N ARG A 34 9.18 6.85 -1.51
CA ARG A 34 9.04 5.67 -2.37
C ARG A 34 8.02 5.95 -3.47
N PRO A 35 8.43 6.01 -4.76
CA PRO A 35 7.50 6.22 -5.85
C PRO A 35 6.53 5.05 -5.99
N ALA A 36 5.38 5.30 -6.62
CA ALA A 36 4.46 4.25 -7.01
C ALA A 36 5.17 3.22 -7.91
N ARG A 37 4.84 1.94 -7.72
CA ARG A 37 5.35 0.86 -8.57
C ARG A 37 4.23 -0.07 -8.97
N GLY A 38 4.22 -0.44 -10.26
CA GLY A 38 3.32 -1.46 -10.79
C GLY A 38 3.66 -2.85 -10.25
N PRO A 39 2.82 -3.85 -10.56
CA PRO A 39 3.09 -5.23 -10.19
C PRO A 39 4.35 -5.72 -10.92
N LEU A 40 5.24 -6.41 -10.21
CA LEU A 40 6.41 -7.03 -10.82
C LEU A 40 6.04 -8.44 -11.27
N VAL A 41 6.05 -8.66 -12.57
CA VAL A 41 5.86 -9.95 -13.21
C VAL A 41 7.23 -10.53 -13.58
N LEU A 42 7.44 -11.83 -13.33
CA LEU A 42 8.71 -12.48 -13.65
C LEU A 42 8.92 -12.56 -15.17
N PRO A 43 10.08 -12.16 -15.70
CA PRO A 43 10.37 -12.21 -17.15
C PRO A 43 10.24 -13.61 -17.76
N TRP A 44 10.47 -14.66 -16.96
CA TRP A 44 10.41 -16.06 -17.40
C TRP A 44 9.07 -16.75 -17.08
N ASN A 45 8.16 -16.07 -16.37
CA ASN A 45 6.84 -16.61 -16.07
C ASN A 45 5.83 -15.45 -15.89
N HIS A 46 5.21 -15.07 -17.01
CA HIS A 46 4.28 -13.94 -17.04
C HIS A 46 3.01 -14.16 -16.22
N ASN A 47 2.72 -15.40 -15.81
CA ASN A 47 1.59 -15.75 -14.96
C ASN A 47 1.93 -15.63 -13.46
N ARG A 48 3.18 -15.30 -13.10
CA ARG A 48 3.65 -15.14 -11.72
C ARG A 48 3.98 -13.67 -11.43
N VAL A 49 3.12 -13.05 -10.63
CA VAL A 49 3.41 -11.78 -9.95
C VAL A 49 4.21 -12.07 -8.69
N VAL A 50 5.36 -11.42 -8.53
CA VAL A 50 6.23 -11.56 -7.34
C VAL A 50 6.22 -10.34 -6.44
N ASP A 51 5.74 -9.20 -6.93
CA ASP A 51 5.54 -7.99 -6.15
C ASP A 51 4.19 -7.39 -6.51
N VAL A 52 3.36 -7.16 -5.50
CA VAL A 52 2.09 -6.47 -5.68
C VAL A 52 2.35 -4.99 -5.97
N ALA A 53 1.47 -4.41 -6.78
CA ALA A 53 1.49 -2.97 -7.03
C ALA A 53 1.44 -2.22 -5.69
N ARG A 54 2.25 -1.15 -5.57
CA ARG A 54 2.26 -0.32 -4.36
C ARG A 54 2.06 1.14 -4.72
N PRO A 55 1.23 1.86 -3.95
CA PRO A 55 1.10 3.30 -4.13
C PRO A 55 2.41 4.00 -3.75
N GLU A 56 2.48 5.25 -4.20
CA GLU A 56 3.44 6.23 -3.73
C GLU A 56 3.28 6.45 -2.23
N ARG A 57 4.41 6.52 -1.50
CA ARG A 57 4.39 6.57 -0.04
C ARG A 57 5.71 7.08 0.55
N LEU A 58 5.66 7.32 1.85
CA LEU A 58 6.81 7.62 2.70
C LEU A 58 7.18 6.38 3.51
N ALA A 59 8.38 5.85 3.34
CA ALA A 59 8.90 4.76 4.15
C ALA A 59 9.71 5.31 5.33
N ARG A 60 9.45 4.76 6.51
CA ARG A 60 10.14 5.08 7.76
C ARG A 60 10.98 3.91 8.22
N HIS A 61 12.09 4.23 8.86
CA HIS A 61 12.96 3.26 9.51
C HIS A 61 13.46 3.83 10.84
N CYS A 62 13.10 3.19 11.95
CA CYS A 62 13.57 3.56 13.27
C CYS A 62 15.07 3.31 13.39
N THR A 63 15.83 4.35 13.73
CA THR A 63 17.29 4.28 13.84
C THR A 63 17.77 3.49 15.07
N SER A 64 16.88 3.24 16.03
CA SER A 64 17.18 2.48 17.25
C SER A 64 16.88 0.98 17.10
N CYS A 65 15.64 0.60 16.80
CA CYS A 65 15.22 -0.82 16.80
C CYS A 65 15.08 -1.44 15.40
N GLY A 66 15.29 -0.66 14.34
CA GLY A 66 15.18 -1.12 12.95
C GLY A 66 13.74 -1.39 12.48
N TYR A 67 12.72 -0.99 13.25
CA TYR A 67 11.33 -1.13 12.83
C TYR A 67 11.03 -0.25 11.61
N HIS A 68 10.30 -0.80 10.65
CA HIS A 68 9.91 -0.10 9.42
C HIS A 68 8.39 0.02 9.34
N TRP A 69 7.92 1.16 8.85
CA TRP A 69 6.51 1.36 8.54
C TRP A 69 6.37 2.34 7.36
N ASP A 70 5.21 2.32 6.72
CA ASP A 70 4.90 3.20 5.60
C ASP A 70 3.86 4.25 6.04
N GLU A 71 3.95 5.46 5.50
CA GLU A 71 3.06 6.61 5.71
C GLU A 71 2.58 7.15 4.36
N ALA A 72 1.40 7.77 4.36
CA ALA A 72 0.89 8.52 3.22
C ALA A 72 1.72 9.79 2.98
N LEU A 73 1.69 10.31 1.75
CA LEU A 73 2.22 11.64 1.45
C LEU A 73 1.38 12.72 2.14
N LEU A 74 1.99 13.89 2.36
CA LEU A 74 1.33 15.07 2.93
C LEU A 74 0.09 15.49 2.12
N ASP A 75 0.19 15.43 0.79
CA ASP A 75 -0.86 15.84 -0.14
C ASP A 75 -1.69 14.66 -0.69
N ALA A 76 -1.51 13.46 -0.13
CA ALA A 76 -2.28 12.31 -0.57
C ALA A 76 -3.76 12.51 -0.20
N PRO A 77 -4.71 12.44 -1.15
CA PRO A 77 -6.12 12.38 -0.80
C PRO A 77 -6.34 11.17 0.12
N PRO A 78 -7.24 11.26 1.12
CA PRO A 78 -7.57 10.13 1.97
C PRO A 78 -7.96 8.96 1.06
N THR A 79 -7.13 7.92 1.05
CA THR A 79 -7.29 6.81 0.12
C THR A 79 -8.46 5.99 0.61
N VAL A 80 -9.65 6.28 0.09
CA VAL A 80 -10.81 5.40 0.26
C VAL A 80 -10.49 4.06 -0.43
N PRO A 81 -10.87 2.91 0.16
CA PRO A 81 -10.78 1.64 -0.53
C PRO A 81 -11.47 1.77 -1.88
N ALA A 82 -10.80 1.36 -2.97
CA ALA A 82 -11.49 1.04 -4.21
C ALA A 82 -12.36 -0.18 -3.91
N ALA A 83 -13.61 0.06 -3.53
CA ALA A 83 -14.65 -0.95 -3.55
C ALA A 83 -14.86 -1.31 -5.03
N ASP A 84 -14.58 -2.57 -5.34
CA ASP A 84 -15.19 -3.35 -6.41
C ASP A 84 -15.17 -2.73 -7.82
N ALA A 85 -14.07 -2.97 -8.55
CA ALA A 85 -14.18 -3.28 -9.98
C ALA A 85 -14.49 -4.78 -10.11
N HIS A 86 -15.72 -5.17 -9.75
CA HIS A 86 -16.25 -6.50 -10.09
C HIS A 86 -16.95 -6.44 -11.44
N GLU A 87 -16.59 -7.41 -12.27
CA GLU A 87 -17.30 -7.97 -13.43
C GLU A 87 -17.94 -7.02 -14.46
N GLY A 88 -17.41 -7.11 -15.68
CA GLY A 88 -18.26 -6.98 -16.85
C GLY A 88 -19.25 -8.14 -16.96
N GLN A 89 -20.39 -7.87 -17.58
CA GLN A 89 -21.08 -8.90 -18.34
C GLN A 89 -21.72 -8.26 -19.57
N ALA A 90 -21.32 -8.77 -20.73
CA ALA A 90 -21.88 -8.47 -22.03
C ALA A 90 -23.37 -8.84 -22.06
N ASP A 91 -24.17 -8.00 -22.71
CA ASP A 91 -25.49 -8.38 -23.20
C ASP A 91 -25.45 -8.18 -24.72
N GLU A 92 -25.01 -9.23 -25.42
CA GLU A 92 -25.22 -9.39 -26.85
C GLU A 92 -26.14 -10.60 -27.04
N GLU A 93 -27.28 -10.31 -27.69
CA GLU A 93 -28.06 -11.20 -28.57
C GLU A 93 -29.21 -12.05 -27.98
N GLY A 94 -30.45 -11.70 -28.38
CA GLY A 94 -31.64 -12.46 -28.02
C GLY A 94 -32.98 -12.04 -28.63
N ARG A 95 -33.09 -12.00 -29.97
CA ARG A 95 -34.27 -12.41 -30.77
C ARG A 95 -35.64 -11.74 -30.52
N SER A 96 -36.13 -11.01 -31.53
CA SER A 96 -37.54 -11.08 -31.98
C SER A 96 -37.63 -10.72 -33.46
#